data_AF-A0ABD7BB36-F1
#
_entry.id   AF-A0ABD7BB36-F1
#
_cell.length_a   1.000
_cell.length_b   1.000
_cell.length_c   1.000
_cell.angle_alpha   90.00
_cell.angle_beta   90.00
_cell.angle_gamma   90.00
#
_symmetry.space_group_name_H-M   'P 1'
#
loop_
_entity.id
_entity.type
_entity.pdbx_description
1 polymer ?
#
loop_
_entity_poly.entity_id
_entity_poly.type
_entity_poly.pdbx_seq_one_letter_code
_entity_poly.pdbx_strand_id
1 'polypeptide(L)'
;MSKLNSSIDVDELAGLLGTSYGKIRYYYYSKPIPDYYKTFEISKKSGGVRVISAPHDQLKVLQERLKILLDELYTPKSSAMAFIKGRSIVENAKQHTRKKFVFNLDLSDFFSSITFPRVRGLLMAKPYSLQSGVATVIAHLCTLNGILPQGSPCSPVLSNMICSGLDRQLKSFAIKHRARYSRYADDITFSFYDDLNYISPDMVSVLMGDGVSNHYYVKCGRPLVTIIESCGFGINLSKVRLQGRYERQIVTGLVVNKKVNVERSYIRKTSAMIHAIETKGLGFARERFAASNPPVDPDTGVQVVLDAHLHGRLLFIKQVVGVESEVYRRLAMRFNFLDLNFKLPLGVSKNRRGVEFRRSTPWYDKRCWIVETELDLEFGQGSAFFVADNVLVTCSHVSEFTGRFTSESEVYRANARGKKYNAGVVYRDKARDISILKLNDESLVFEKFEISTRLADVGDVLSVLGFPNDKLGAQHAGRQTVVVRNKFSMSGVQYFEVDKELYAGNSGGPVLDEDNNLVGVVAKGNDGHYCDHSRFICVSELLVVLEDYKKAILQVSV
;
A
#
# COMPACT_ATOMS: atom_id res chain seq x y z
N MET A 1 5.37 23.93 18.53
CA MET A 1 6.44 24.11 17.52
C MET A 1 6.20 25.44 16.82
N SER A 2 7.23 26.26 16.71
CA SER A 2 7.20 27.47 15.89
C SER A 2 6.95 27.10 14.42
N LYS A 3 6.18 27.93 13.71
CA LYS A 3 5.81 27.71 12.30
C LYS A 3 6.46 28.74 11.40
N LEU A 4 6.76 28.34 10.17
CA LEU A 4 7.20 29.25 9.10
C LEU A 4 6.07 30.27 8.83
N ASN A 5 6.34 31.56 9.00
CA ASN A 5 5.35 32.63 8.82
C ASN A 5 6.01 33.98 8.47
N SER A 6 5.22 35.03 8.23
CA SER A 6 5.70 36.33 7.74
C SER A 6 6.58 37.11 8.71
N SER A 7 6.51 36.85 10.03
CA SER A 7 7.30 37.60 11.03
C SER A 7 8.72 37.09 11.18
N ILE A 8 9.03 35.88 10.69
CA ILE A 8 10.30 35.24 10.99
C ILE A 8 11.46 35.87 10.23
N ASP A 9 12.64 35.86 10.84
CA ASP A 9 13.89 36.23 10.20
C ASP A 9 14.72 34.99 9.77
N VAL A 10 15.95 35.24 9.28
CA VAL A 10 16.84 34.19 8.76
C VAL A 10 17.44 33.30 9.86
N ASP A 11 17.62 33.83 11.06
CA ASP A 11 18.18 33.08 12.19
C ASP A 11 17.11 32.18 12.81
N GLU A 12 15.87 32.68 12.92
CA GLU A 12 14.72 31.87 13.30
C GLU A 12 14.44 30.75 12.29
N LEU A 13 14.51 31.05 10.98
CA LEU A 13 14.44 30.01 9.94
C LEU A 13 15.52 28.94 10.15
N ALA A 14 16.76 29.34 10.41
CA ALA A 14 17.84 28.39 10.64
C ALA A 14 17.57 27.51 11.87
N GLY A 15 17.06 28.11 12.96
CA GLY A 15 16.61 27.40 14.15
C GLY A 15 15.52 26.37 13.86
N LEU A 16 14.52 26.73 13.05
CA LEU A 16 13.46 25.82 12.59
C LEU A 16 14.02 24.63 11.79
N LEU A 17 15.07 24.87 11.00
CA LEU A 17 15.77 23.83 10.26
C LEU A 17 16.74 23.02 11.14
N GLY A 18 16.86 23.33 12.43
CA GLY A 18 17.74 22.67 13.38
C GLY A 18 19.23 22.90 13.08
N THR A 19 19.57 24.11 12.63
CA THR A 19 20.94 24.55 12.32
C THR A 19 21.13 26.03 12.66
N SER A 20 22.24 26.65 12.21
CA SER A 20 22.48 28.10 12.33
C SER A 20 22.56 28.75 10.96
N TYR A 21 22.26 30.05 10.88
CA TYR A 21 22.32 30.77 9.61
C TYR A 21 23.75 30.77 9.04
N GLY A 22 24.78 30.85 9.89
CA GLY A 22 26.18 30.71 9.48
C GLY A 22 26.47 29.39 8.76
N LYS A 23 25.91 28.26 9.24
CA LYS A 23 26.03 26.96 8.58
C LYS A 23 25.27 26.90 7.25
N ILE A 24 24.10 27.55 7.16
CA ILE A 24 23.36 27.65 5.89
C ILE A 24 24.16 28.44 4.86
N ARG A 25 24.79 29.55 5.25
CA ARG A 25 25.64 30.37 4.37
C ARG A 25 26.80 29.59 3.76
N TYR A 26 27.32 28.59 4.45
CA TYR A 26 28.41 27.74 3.96
C TYR A 26 28.07 27.03 2.64
N TYR A 27 26.79 26.66 2.42
CA TYR A 27 26.32 26.05 1.17
C TYR A 27 26.40 26.98 -0.05
N TYR A 28 26.55 28.29 0.17
CA TYR A 28 26.57 29.29 -0.91
C TYR A 28 27.94 29.91 -1.12
N TYR A 29 28.66 30.17 -0.02
CA TYR A 29 29.90 30.95 -0.06
C TYR A 29 31.15 30.08 -0.05
N SER A 30 31.09 28.88 0.53
CA SER A 30 32.28 28.05 0.76
C SER A 30 32.45 26.94 -0.26
N LYS A 31 31.34 26.43 -0.81
CA LYS A 31 31.32 25.56 -2.00
C LYS A 31 30.15 25.92 -2.90
N PRO A 32 30.28 25.80 -4.23
CA PRO A 32 29.16 25.94 -5.14
C PRO A 32 28.02 24.96 -4.79
N ILE A 33 26.76 25.41 -4.83
CA ILE A 33 25.57 24.54 -4.66
C ILE A 33 25.63 23.25 -5.50
N PRO A 34 26.10 23.27 -6.77
CA PRO A 34 26.21 22.06 -7.58
C PRO A 34 27.01 20.91 -6.94
N ASP A 35 28.01 21.22 -6.12
CA ASP A 35 28.84 20.22 -5.44
C ASP A 35 28.06 19.44 -4.37
N TYR A 36 26.87 19.92 -4.01
CA TYR A 36 25.94 19.25 -3.09
C TYR A 36 24.89 18.39 -3.81
N TYR A 37 25.05 18.14 -5.11
CA TYR A 37 24.14 17.31 -5.90
C TYR A 37 24.89 16.22 -6.67
N LYS A 38 24.29 15.01 -6.70
CA LYS A 38 24.63 13.96 -7.63
C LYS A 38 23.66 14.00 -8.82
N THR A 39 24.21 14.16 -10.02
CA THR A 39 23.43 14.12 -11.26
C THR A 39 23.59 12.77 -11.96
N PHE A 40 22.48 12.19 -12.39
CA PHE A 40 22.44 10.92 -13.12
C PHE A 40 21.27 10.89 -14.10
N GLU A 41 21.32 9.98 -15.08
CA GLU A 41 20.31 9.87 -16.13
C GLU A 41 19.44 8.63 -15.94
N ILE A 42 18.13 8.79 -16.17
CA ILE A 42 17.18 7.67 -16.21
C ILE A 42 16.45 7.65 -17.56
N SER A 43 16.21 6.47 -18.13
CA SER A 43 15.48 6.35 -19.38
C SER A 43 14.00 6.72 -19.21
N LYS A 44 13.48 7.55 -20.12
CA LYS A 44 12.04 7.86 -20.18
C LYS A 44 11.28 6.69 -20.81
N LYS A 45 10.04 6.45 -20.33
CA LYS A 45 9.13 5.45 -20.92
C LYS A 45 8.81 5.71 -22.41
N SER A 46 8.85 6.96 -22.83
CA SER A 46 8.59 7.40 -24.21
C SER A 46 9.86 7.43 -25.09
N GLY A 47 10.99 6.94 -24.59
CA GLY A 47 12.30 7.15 -25.20
C GLY A 47 12.97 8.47 -24.77
N GLY A 48 14.30 8.51 -24.89
CA GLY A 48 15.15 9.60 -24.40
C GLY A 48 15.53 9.49 -22.92
N VAL A 49 16.28 10.48 -22.43
CA VAL A 49 16.81 10.52 -21.06
C VAL A 49 16.14 11.60 -20.21
N ARG A 50 16.07 11.36 -18.91
CA ARG A 50 15.68 12.32 -17.88
C ARG A 50 16.85 12.47 -16.92
N VAL A 51 17.39 13.68 -16.85
CA VAL A 51 18.44 14.04 -15.90
C VAL A 51 17.79 14.26 -14.53
N ILE A 52 18.26 13.54 -13.53
CA ILE A 52 17.88 13.68 -12.12
C ILE A 52 19.08 14.26 -11.37
N SER A 53 18.85 15.29 -10.57
CA SER A 53 19.83 15.88 -9.67
C SER A 53 19.35 15.71 -8.24
N ALA A 54 19.91 14.72 -7.55
CA ALA A 54 19.57 14.41 -6.17
C ALA A 54 20.57 15.09 -5.21
N PRO A 55 20.09 15.79 -4.16
CA PRO A 55 20.97 16.40 -3.18
C PRO A 55 21.71 15.34 -2.36
N HIS A 56 22.97 15.60 -1.99
CA HIS A 56 23.71 14.83 -1.00
C HIS A 56 23.09 14.94 0.39
N ASP A 57 23.33 13.96 1.26
CA ASP A 57 22.64 13.81 2.54
C ASP A 57 22.65 15.07 3.41
N GLN A 58 23.76 15.81 3.44
CA GLN A 58 23.88 17.05 4.19
C GLN A 58 22.83 18.10 3.76
N LEU A 59 22.68 18.35 2.46
CA LEU A 59 21.69 19.29 1.94
C LEU A 59 20.28 18.67 1.95
N LYS A 60 20.18 17.37 1.70
CA LYS A 60 18.92 16.62 1.67
C LYS A 60 18.18 16.71 3.00
N VAL A 61 18.88 16.51 4.13
CA VAL A 61 18.27 16.61 5.48
C VAL A 61 17.68 18.01 5.72
N LEU A 62 18.38 19.07 5.31
CA LEU A 62 17.86 20.43 5.42
C LEU A 62 16.63 20.64 4.51
N GLN A 63 16.67 20.14 3.29
CA GLN A 63 15.54 20.22 2.35
C GLN A 63 14.34 19.38 2.82
N GLU A 64 14.54 18.26 3.50
CA GLU A 64 13.45 17.46 4.08
C GLU A 64 12.76 18.19 5.24
N ARG A 65 13.53 18.84 6.11
CA ARG A 65 12.99 19.70 7.18
C ARG A 65 12.24 20.89 6.61
N LEU A 66 12.83 21.55 5.61
CA LEU A 66 12.21 22.68 4.92
C LEU A 66 10.92 22.27 4.19
N LYS A 67 10.89 21.10 3.56
CA LYS A 67 9.69 20.54 2.93
C LYS A 67 8.53 20.46 3.93
N ILE A 68 8.77 20.00 5.16
CA ILE A 68 7.72 19.93 6.20
C ILE A 68 7.16 21.33 6.48
N LEU A 69 8.02 22.32 6.66
CA LEU A 69 7.61 23.71 6.89
C LEU A 69 6.82 24.28 5.70
N LEU A 70 7.23 23.97 4.47
CA LEU A 70 6.54 24.40 3.24
C LEU A 70 5.19 23.70 3.07
N ASP A 71 5.08 22.42 3.41
CA ASP A 71 3.82 21.66 3.38
C ASP A 71 2.82 22.23 4.40
N GLU A 72 3.29 22.67 5.57
CA GLU A 72 2.44 23.34 6.58
C GLU A 72 2.00 24.75 6.14
N LEU A 73 2.87 25.48 5.44
CA LEU A 73 2.58 26.82 4.93
C LEU A 73 1.60 26.77 3.74
N TYR A 74 1.69 25.73 2.91
CA TYR A 74 0.93 25.60 1.68
C TYR A 74 -0.51 25.14 1.94
N THR A 75 -1.49 25.86 1.37
CA THR A 75 -2.88 25.41 1.29
C THR A 75 -3.21 24.92 -0.13
N PRO A 76 -3.29 23.60 -0.37
CA PRO A 76 -3.46 23.07 -1.72
C PRO A 76 -4.82 23.38 -2.33
N LYS A 77 -4.84 23.81 -3.60
CA LYS A 77 -6.09 23.95 -4.37
C LYS A 77 -6.72 22.58 -4.60
N SER A 78 -8.05 22.51 -4.64
CA SER A 78 -8.79 21.25 -4.87
C SER A 78 -8.43 20.55 -6.19
N SER A 79 -7.95 21.32 -7.18
CA SER A 79 -7.58 20.82 -8.51
C SER A 79 -6.16 20.26 -8.59
N ALA A 80 -5.27 20.57 -7.64
CA ALA A 80 -3.90 20.08 -7.63
C ALA A 80 -3.85 18.68 -7.00
N MET A 81 -3.45 17.65 -7.73
CA MET A 81 -3.60 16.25 -7.29
C MET A 81 -2.28 15.53 -7.02
N ALA A 82 -1.15 16.07 -7.48
CA ALA A 82 0.17 15.49 -7.24
C ALA A 82 0.80 15.99 -5.94
N PHE A 83 1.64 15.15 -5.33
CA PHE A 83 2.50 15.49 -4.18
C PHE A 83 1.77 15.97 -2.93
N ILE A 84 0.47 15.68 -2.80
CA ILE A 84 -0.36 16.10 -1.67
C ILE A 84 -0.82 14.86 -0.93
N LYS A 85 -0.62 14.84 0.40
CA LYS A 85 -1.05 13.74 1.26
C LYS A 85 -2.55 13.47 1.09
N GLY A 86 -2.91 12.19 0.95
CA GLY A 86 -4.30 11.75 0.75
C GLY A 86 -4.81 11.89 -0.70
N ARG A 87 -4.03 12.42 -1.64
CA ARG A 87 -4.36 12.45 -3.07
C ARG A 87 -3.52 11.42 -3.82
N SER A 88 -4.09 10.83 -4.87
CA SER A 88 -3.43 9.79 -5.67
C SER A 88 -3.81 9.92 -7.14
N ILE A 89 -3.09 9.19 -8.00
CA ILE A 89 -3.48 9.06 -9.43
C ILE A 89 -4.90 8.49 -9.59
N VAL A 90 -5.37 7.67 -8.65
CA VAL A 90 -6.72 7.10 -8.66
C VAL A 90 -7.75 8.19 -8.36
N GLU A 91 -7.52 9.00 -7.33
CA GLU A 91 -8.40 10.13 -6.99
C GLU A 91 -8.43 11.20 -8.09
N ASN A 92 -7.29 11.43 -8.76
CA ASN A 92 -7.22 12.29 -9.93
C ASN A 92 -8.09 11.73 -11.08
N ALA A 93 -7.88 10.47 -11.44
CA ALA A 93 -8.59 9.80 -12.53
C ALA A 93 -10.11 9.70 -12.28
N LYS A 94 -10.55 9.49 -11.03
CA LYS A 94 -11.98 9.40 -10.66
C LYS A 94 -12.80 10.61 -11.12
N GLN A 95 -12.22 11.82 -11.05
CA GLN A 95 -12.89 13.08 -11.43
C GLN A 95 -13.28 13.14 -12.92
N HIS A 96 -12.62 12.33 -13.75
CA HIS A 96 -12.75 12.33 -15.20
C HIS A 96 -13.44 11.07 -15.74
N THR A 97 -14.08 10.28 -14.87
CA THR A 97 -14.80 9.09 -15.30
C THR A 97 -16.12 9.41 -16.00
N ARG A 98 -16.53 8.55 -16.95
CA ARG A 98 -17.81 8.63 -17.68
C ARG A 98 -18.00 9.91 -18.51
N LYS A 99 -16.91 10.53 -18.95
CA LYS A 99 -16.91 11.75 -19.76
C LYS A 99 -17.02 11.39 -21.24
N LYS A 100 -17.66 12.25 -22.04
CA LYS A 100 -17.70 12.06 -23.50
C LYS A 100 -16.32 12.26 -24.11
N PHE A 101 -15.58 13.24 -23.61
CA PHE A 101 -14.21 13.55 -24.04
C PHE A 101 -13.28 13.81 -22.84
N VAL A 102 -12.03 13.38 -22.96
CA VAL A 102 -10.93 13.69 -22.04
C VAL A 102 -9.83 14.37 -22.86
N PHE A 103 -9.42 15.56 -22.44
CA PHE A 103 -8.40 16.38 -23.08
C PHE A 103 -7.21 16.54 -22.14
N ASN A 104 -6.05 16.02 -22.55
CA ASN A 104 -4.85 16.06 -21.74
C ASN A 104 -3.80 16.98 -22.36
N LEU A 105 -3.09 17.67 -21.48
CA LEU A 105 -1.96 18.55 -21.76
C LEU A 105 -0.83 18.20 -20.80
N ASP A 106 0.39 18.51 -21.20
CA ASP A 106 1.60 18.32 -20.40
C ASP A 106 2.42 19.62 -20.48
N LEU A 107 2.94 20.09 -19.36
CA LEU A 107 3.78 21.28 -19.32
C LEU A 107 5.22 20.93 -19.71
N SER A 108 5.78 21.68 -20.65
CA SER A 108 7.19 21.49 -21.06
C SER A 108 8.13 21.97 -19.96
N ASP A 109 9.20 21.22 -19.74
CA ASP A 109 10.30 21.60 -18.84
C ASP A 109 9.81 22.06 -17.46
N PHE A 110 8.83 21.34 -16.90
CA PHE A 110 8.02 21.80 -15.77
C PHE A 110 8.85 22.32 -14.59
N PHE A 111 9.76 21.51 -14.05
CA PHE A 111 10.61 21.93 -12.92
C PHE A 111 11.65 22.98 -13.33
N SER A 112 12.29 22.82 -14.50
CA SER A 112 13.32 23.74 -14.99
C SER A 112 12.76 25.12 -15.35
N SER A 113 11.47 25.22 -15.68
CA SER A 113 10.78 26.50 -15.90
C SER A 113 10.57 27.31 -14.61
N ILE A 114 10.69 26.66 -13.43
CA ILE A 114 10.51 27.31 -12.13
C ILE A 114 11.87 27.76 -11.62
N THR A 115 12.11 29.07 -11.74
CA THR A 115 13.39 29.69 -11.46
C THR A 115 13.49 30.25 -10.04
N PHE A 116 14.70 30.52 -9.57
CA PHE A 116 14.99 31.16 -8.30
C PHE A 116 14.18 32.45 -8.09
N PRO A 117 14.11 33.42 -9.04
CA PRO A 117 13.28 34.60 -8.88
C PRO A 117 11.79 34.29 -8.70
N ARG A 118 11.27 33.24 -9.37
CA ARG A 118 9.87 32.82 -9.21
C ARG A 118 9.60 32.26 -7.83
N VAL A 119 10.49 31.42 -7.30
CA VAL A 119 10.38 30.86 -5.94
C VAL A 119 10.45 31.98 -4.90
N ARG A 120 11.46 32.85 -5.00
CA ARG A 120 11.62 34.00 -4.09
C ARG A 120 10.40 34.93 -4.15
N GLY A 121 9.96 35.31 -5.35
CA GLY A 121 8.80 36.18 -5.54
C GLY A 121 7.50 35.59 -5.02
N LEU A 122 7.27 34.29 -5.22
CA LEU A 122 6.13 33.56 -4.66
C LEU A 122 6.09 33.68 -3.14
N LEU A 123 7.21 33.42 -2.47
CA LEU A 123 7.29 33.40 -1.01
C LEU A 123 7.11 34.79 -0.38
N MET A 124 7.52 35.84 -1.09
CA MET A 124 7.32 37.23 -0.67
C MET A 124 5.89 37.74 -0.95
N ALA A 125 5.20 37.15 -1.92
CA ALA A 125 3.84 37.56 -2.27
C ALA A 125 2.80 37.04 -1.27
N LYS A 126 1.62 37.69 -1.25
CA LYS A 126 0.47 37.17 -0.51
C LYS A 126 0.05 35.79 -1.05
N PRO A 127 -0.37 34.84 -0.19
CA PRO A 127 -0.65 35.02 1.23
C PRO A 127 0.55 34.78 2.17
N TYR A 128 1.73 34.44 1.65
CA TYR A 128 2.85 33.99 2.47
C TYR A 128 3.63 35.16 3.09
N SER A 129 3.87 36.21 2.31
CA SER A 129 4.46 37.47 2.78
C SER A 129 5.71 37.28 3.63
N LEU A 130 6.56 36.31 3.28
CA LEU A 130 7.81 36.06 3.99
C LEU A 130 8.77 37.22 3.77
N GLN A 131 9.60 37.48 4.78
CA GLN A 131 10.66 38.47 4.68
C GLN A 131 11.60 38.15 3.51
N SER A 132 12.13 39.21 2.87
CA SER A 132 13.01 39.10 1.70
C SER A 132 14.21 38.17 1.94
N GLY A 133 14.86 38.27 3.12
CA GLY A 133 15.99 37.42 3.49
C GLY A 133 15.61 35.94 3.56
N VAL A 134 14.52 35.62 4.26
CA VAL A 134 13.97 34.26 4.40
C VAL A 134 13.61 33.65 3.04
N ALA A 135 12.88 34.39 2.21
CA ALA A 135 12.50 33.94 0.87
C ALA A 135 13.73 33.67 -0.03
N THR A 136 14.77 34.48 0.12
CA THR A 136 16.05 34.34 -0.60
C THR A 136 16.79 33.08 -0.17
N VAL A 137 16.90 32.83 1.13
CA VAL A 137 17.54 31.62 1.67
C VAL A 137 16.80 30.35 1.22
N ILE A 138 15.46 30.33 1.33
CA ILE A 138 14.64 29.20 0.88
C ILE A 138 14.83 28.96 -0.63
N ALA A 139 14.79 30.01 -1.44
CA ALA A 139 14.98 29.90 -2.89
C ALA A 139 16.38 29.36 -3.24
N HIS A 140 17.42 29.77 -2.53
CA HIS A 140 18.77 29.26 -2.74
C HIS A 140 18.90 27.79 -2.30
N LEU A 141 18.33 27.40 -1.15
CA LEU A 141 18.37 26.00 -0.70
C LEU A 141 17.68 25.06 -1.69
N CYS A 142 16.64 25.53 -2.37
CA CYS A 142 15.76 24.69 -3.20
C CYS A 142 16.09 24.71 -4.69
N THR A 143 17.02 25.54 -5.15
CA THR A 143 17.36 25.66 -6.57
C THR A 143 18.78 25.20 -6.84
N LEU A 144 18.98 24.58 -8.00
CA LEU A 144 20.27 24.20 -8.57
C LEU A 144 20.42 24.97 -9.88
N ASN A 145 21.51 25.72 -10.05
CA ASN A 145 21.73 26.59 -11.22
C ASN A 145 20.54 27.53 -11.51
N GLY A 146 19.89 28.02 -10.46
CA GLY A 146 18.78 28.96 -10.55
C GLY A 146 17.43 28.34 -10.95
N ILE A 147 17.30 27.02 -11.02
CA ILE A 147 16.05 26.30 -11.33
C ILE A 147 15.73 25.23 -10.29
N LEU A 148 14.48 24.78 -10.20
CA LEU A 148 14.13 23.64 -9.35
C LEU A 148 14.70 22.33 -9.94
N PRO A 149 15.52 21.57 -9.18
CA PRO A 149 16.04 20.29 -9.65
C PRO A 149 15.00 19.18 -9.53
N GLN A 150 15.02 18.24 -10.47
CA GLN A 150 14.31 16.97 -10.34
C GLN A 150 15.11 16.07 -9.40
N GLY A 151 14.56 15.78 -8.21
CA GLY A 151 15.24 14.96 -7.19
C GLY A 151 15.32 15.63 -5.80
N SER A 152 15.12 16.95 -5.71
CA SER A 152 15.03 17.63 -4.41
C SER A 152 13.72 17.34 -3.69
N PRO A 153 13.73 17.13 -2.35
CA PRO A 153 12.54 17.04 -1.51
C PRO A 153 11.60 18.26 -1.58
N CYS A 154 12.14 19.47 -1.84
CA CYS A 154 11.36 20.71 -1.84
C CYS A 154 10.70 21.03 -3.19
N SER A 155 11.26 20.54 -4.31
CA SER A 155 10.72 20.81 -5.65
C SER A 155 9.22 20.46 -5.81
N PRO A 156 8.73 19.30 -5.30
CA PRO A 156 7.32 18.93 -5.40
C PRO A 156 6.36 19.97 -4.79
N VAL A 157 6.58 20.39 -3.55
CA VAL A 157 5.69 21.34 -2.85
C VAL A 157 5.79 22.74 -3.48
N LEU A 158 7.00 23.21 -3.79
CA LEU A 158 7.21 24.53 -4.41
C LEU A 158 6.55 24.61 -5.80
N SER A 159 6.64 23.55 -6.60
CA SER A 159 6.00 23.51 -7.92
C SER A 159 4.48 23.66 -7.82
N ASN A 160 3.85 23.04 -6.82
CA ASN A 160 2.43 23.18 -6.54
C ASN A 160 2.04 24.57 -6.03
N MET A 161 2.89 25.19 -5.19
CA MET A 161 2.68 26.56 -4.73
C MET A 161 2.72 27.55 -5.90
N ILE A 162 3.71 27.42 -6.80
CA ILE A 162 3.84 28.24 -8.01
C ILE A 162 2.61 28.08 -8.91
N CYS A 163 2.17 26.83 -9.14
CA CYS A 163 1.00 26.56 -9.97
C CYS A 163 -0.33 27.01 -9.35
N SER A 164 -0.38 27.48 -8.10
CA SER A 164 -1.65 27.94 -7.51
C SER A 164 -2.29 29.09 -8.31
N GLY A 165 -1.48 29.92 -8.98
CA GLY A 165 -1.97 30.97 -9.88
C GLY A 165 -2.63 30.39 -11.13
N LEU A 166 -1.93 29.45 -11.76
CA LEU A 166 -2.38 28.70 -12.93
C LEU A 166 -3.66 27.92 -12.65
N ASP A 167 -3.69 27.17 -11.55
CA ASP A 167 -4.84 26.35 -11.14
C ASP A 167 -6.12 27.17 -10.98
N ARG A 168 -6.00 28.40 -10.44
CA ARG A 168 -7.15 29.31 -10.29
C ARG A 168 -7.72 29.72 -11.63
N GLN A 169 -6.84 30.14 -12.56
CA GLN A 169 -7.25 30.60 -13.88
C GLN A 169 -7.82 29.45 -14.71
N LEU A 170 -7.14 28.30 -14.75
CA LEU A 170 -7.61 27.13 -15.49
C LEU A 170 -8.89 26.53 -14.91
N LYS A 171 -9.07 26.55 -13.59
CA LYS A 171 -10.34 26.13 -12.97
C LYS A 171 -11.48 27.07 -13.37
N SER A 172 -11.27 28.38 -13.34
CA SER A 172 -12.28 29.36 -13.80
C SER A 172 -12.61 29.18 -15.28
N PHE A 173 -11.58 28.99 -16.10
CA PHE A 173 -11.71 28.74 -17.53
C PHE A 173 -12.49 27.45 -17.81
N ALA A 174 -12.17 26.36 -17.11
CA ALA A 174 -12.91 25.10 -17.20
C ALA A 174 -14.38 25.25 -16.86
N ILE A 175 -14.71 25.98 -15.78
CA ILE A 175 -16.11 26.22 -15.37
C ILE A 175 -16.85 26.99 -16.47
N LYS A 176 -16.25 28.06 -17.01
CA LYS A 176 -16.82 28.85 -18.12
C LYS A 176 -17.14 27.97 -19.34
N HIS A 177 -16.28 27.00 -19.64
CA HIS A 177 -16.41 26.08 -20.77
C HIS A 177 -17.01 24.71 -20.38
N ARG A 178 -17.73 24.62 -19.26
CA ARG A 178 -18.45 23.41 -18.78
C ARG A 178 -17.57 22.14 -18.68
N ALA A 179 -16.28 22.32 -18.48
CA ALA A 179 -15.30 21.25 -18.32
C ALA A 179 -15.03 20.95 -16.84
N ARG A 180 -14.65 19.71 -16.54
CA ARG A 180 -13.94 19.38 -15.30
C ARG A 180 -12.45 19.56 -15.53
N TYR A 181 -11.73 20.03 -14.51
CA TYR A 181 -10.30 20.30 -14.55
C TYR A 181 -9.59 19.69 -13.34
N SER A 182 -8.45 19.06 -13.59
CA SER A 182 -7.47 18.67 -12.58
C SER A 182 -6.04 18.82 -13.13
N ARG A 183 -5.07 18.91 -12.23
CA ARG A 183 -3.64 18.92 -12.55
C ARG A 183 -2.89 17.95 -11.64
N TYR A 184 -2.11 17.06 -12.23
CA TYR A 184 -1.22 16.15 -11.53
C TYR A 184 0.23 16.47 -11.94
N ALA A 185 0.90 17.29 -11.14
CA ALA A 185 2.22 17.85 -11.45
C ALA A 185 2.17 18.67 -12.76
N ASP A 186 2.85 18.21 -13.80
CA ASP A 186 2.89 18.75 -15.17
C ASP A 186 1.71 18.31 -16.04
N ASP A 187 1.09 17.17 -15.72
CA ASP A 187 -0.09 16.66 -16.43
C ASP A 187 -1.34 17.48 -16.08
N ILE A 188 -1.94 18.12 -17.07
CA ILE A 188 -3.23 18.81 -16.96
C ILE A 188 -4.30 17.99 -17.67
N THR A 189 -5.47 17.84 -17.03
CA THR A 189 -6.61 17.12 -17.61
C THR A 189 -7.87 17.96 -17.56
N PHE A 190 -8.47 18.16 -18.73
CA PHE A 190 -9.84 18.60 -18.89
C PHE A 190 -10.73 17.44 -19.31
N SER A 191 -12.02 17.49 -18.99
CA SER A 191 -12.96 16.52 -19.51
C SER A 191 -14.37 17.07 -19.62
N PHE A 192 -15.09 16.61 -20.63
CA PHE A 192 -16.35 17.21 -21.09
C PHE A 192 -17.48 16.16 -21.08
N TYR A 193 -18.69 16.62 -20.72
CA TYR A 193 -19.92 15.85 -20.95
C TYR A 193 -20.59 16.19 -22.27
N ASP A 194 -20.23 17.33 -22.86
CA ASP A 194 -20.79 17.84 -24.10
C ASP A 194 -20.29 17.02 -25.30
N ASP A 195 -21.09 16.99 -26.37
CA ASP A 195 -20.63 16.45 -27.65
C ASP A 195 -19.57 17.36 -28.29
N LEU A 196 -18.77 16.81 -29.19
CA LEU A 196 -17.60 17.48 -29.76
C LEU A 196 -17.94 18.86 -30.35
N ASN A 197 -19.09 18.96 -31.03
CA ASN A 197 -19.56 20.18 -31.68
C ASN A 197 -19.85 21.33 -30.69
N TYR A 198 -20.01 21.03 -29.40
CA TYR A 198 -20.25 22.01 -28.34
C TYR A 198 -19.03 22.29 -27.48
N ILE A 199 -17.91 21.57 -27.71
CA ILE A 199 -16.64 21.89 -27.07
C ILE A 199 -16.08 23.14 -27.73
N SER A 200 -15.87 24.19 -26.93
CA SER A 200 -15.41 25.47 -27.44
C SER A 200 -14.00 25.38 -28.05
N PRO A 201 -13.76 26.00 -29.22
CA PRO A 201 -12.43 26.16 -29.80
C PRO A 201 -11.44 26.92 -28.90
N ASP A 202 -11.93 27.68 -27.91
CA ASP A 202 -11.09 28.32 -26.89
C ASP A 202 -10.34 27.29 -26.03
N MET A 203 -10.91 26.10 -25.86
CA MET A 203 -10.32 24.97 -25.15
C MET A 203 -9.47 24.14 -26.11
N VAL A 204 -10.10 23.61 -27.15
CA VAL A 204 -9.49 22.66 -28.09
C VAL A 204 -10.17 22.74 -29.44
N SER A 205 -9.37 22.83 -30.49
CA SER A 205 -9.82 22.77 -31.89
C SER A 205 -9.43 21.43 -32.48
N VAL A 206 -10.40 20.72 -33.05
CA VAL A 206 -10.14 19.52 -33.84
C VAL A 206 -9.77 19.94 -35.25
N LEU A 207 -8.61 19.47 -35.70
CA LEU A 207 -8.13 19.62 -37.05
C LEU A 207 -8.59 18.38 -37.82
N MET A 208 -9.25 18.57 -38.96
CA MET A 208 -9.61 17.47 -39.86
C MET A 208 -8.30 16.86 -40.38
N GLY A 209 -7.89 15.72 -39.82
CA GLY A 209 -6.75 14.92 -40.27
C GLY A 209 -7.18 13.87 -41.29
N ASP A 210 -6.25 13.51 -42.15
CA ASP A 210 -6.23 12.65 -43.36
C ASP A 210 -6.75 11.19 -43.24
N GLY A 211 -7.66 10.90 -42.33
CA GLY A 211 -8.36 9.61 -42.28
C GLY A 211 -7.50 8.43 -41.79
N VAL A 212 -6.27 8.67 -41.34
CA VAL A 212 -5.38 7.62 -40.84
C VAL A 212 -5.17 7.77 -39.34
N SER A 213 -6.00 7.03 -38.59
CA SER A 213 -5.94 6.71 -37.16
C SER A 213 -7.04 7.35 -36.28
N ASN A 214 -7.53 6.55 -35.33
CA ASN A 214 -8.58 6.85 -34.35
C ASN A 214 -8.21 7.95 -33.31
N HIS A 215 -7.25 8.83 -33.60
CA HIS A 215 -6.86 9.93 -32.71
C HIS A 215 -7.28 11.26 -33.32
N TYR A 216 -8.00 12.08 -32.56
CA TYR A 216 -8.28 13.45 -32.98
C TYR A 216 -6.96 14.22 -33.10
N TYR A 217 -6.64 14.71 -34.29
CA TYR A 217 -5.58 15.72 -34.42
C TYR A 217 -6.12 17.02 -33.83
N VAL A 218 -5.50 17.50 -32.75
CA VAL A 218 -6.04 18.63 -31.98
C VAL A 218 -5.00 19.70 -31.72
N LYS A 219 -5.47 20.94 -31.63
CA LYS A 219 -4.69 22.09 -31.20
C LYS A 219 -5.32 22.70 -29.95
N CYS A 220 -4.49 23.15 -29.01
CA CYS A 220 -4.96 23.93 -27.87
C CYS A 220 -5.54 25.26 -28.36
N GLY A 221 -6.69 25.66 -27.83
CA GLY A 221 -7.26 26.96 -28.12
C GLY A 221 -6.36 28.11 -27.63
N ARG A 222 -6.31 29.22 -28.38
CA ARG A 222 -5.42 30.34 -28.07
C ARG A 222 -5.63 30.89 -26.65
N PRO A 223 -6.87 31.08 -26.14
CA PRO A 223 -7.09 31.56 -24.77
C PRO A 223 -6.48 30.64 -23.70
N LEU A 224 -6.62 29.31 -23.87
CA LEU A 224 -6.01 28.34 -22.97
C LEU A 224 -4.49 28.44 -22.96
N VAL A 225 -3.88 28.54 -24.14
CA VAL A 225 -2.42 28.72 -24.30
C VAL A 225 -1.96 29.99 -23.61
N THR A 226 -2.66 31.12 -23.81
CA THR A 226 -2.33 32.41 -23.19
C THR A 226 -2.35 32.34 -21.66
N ILE A 227 -3.31 31.62 -21.06
CA ILE A 227 -3.36 31.44 -19.59
C ILE A 227 -2.09 30.71 -19.11
N ILE A 228 -1.70 29.63 -19.80
CA ILE A 228 -0.52 28.83 -19.42
C ILE A 228 0.77 29.65 -19.60
N GLU A 229 0.93 30.34 -20.73
CA GLU A 229 2.08 31.19 -21.04
C GLU A 229 2.21 32.36 -20.05
N SER A 230 1.10 33.03 -19.72
CA SER A 230 1.10 34.14 -18.74
C SER A 230 1.51 33.72 -17.34
N CYS A 231 1.37 32.43 -17.01
CA CYS A 231 1.84 31.85 -15.76
C CYS A 231 3.31 31.39 -15.83
N GLY A 232 4.01 31.63 -16.94
CA GLY A 232 5.41 31.28 -17.14
C GLY A 232 5.63 29.79 -17.42
N PHE A 233 4.71 29.14 -18.13
CA PHE A 233 4.83 27.73 -18.54
C PHE A 233 4.60 27.58 -20.05
N GLY A 234 5.24 26.57 -20.64
CA GLY A 234 4.99 26.14 -22.03
C GLY A 234 4.20 24.83 -22.09
N ILE A 235 3.55 24.56 -23.22
CA ILE A 235 2.82 23.30 -23.46
C ILE A 235 3.66 22.37 -24.33
N ASN A 236 3.77 21.11 -23.92
CA ASN A 236 4.36 20.07 -24.76
C ASN A 236 3.35 19.62 -25.83
N LEU A 237 3.45 20.21 -27.02
CA LEU A 237 2.51 19.97 -28.12
C LEU A 237 2.43 18.49 -28.54
N SER A 238 3.52 17.73 -28.42
CA SER A 238 3.56 16.30 -28.78
C SER A 238 2.72 15.41 -27.86
N LYS A 239 2.38 15.89 -26.66
CA LYS A 239 1.60 15.15 -25.65
C LYS A 239 0.16 15.63 -25.52
N VAL A 240 -0.22 16.63 -26.31
CA VAL A 240 -1.60 17.14 -26.39
C VAL A 240 -2.45 16.07 -27.05
N ARG A 241 -3.54 15.68 -26.39
CA ARG A 241 -4.45 14.64 -26.92
C ARG A 241 -5.88 14.88 -26.46
N LEU A 242 -6.83 14.62 -27.36
CA LEU A 242 -8.26 14.55 -27.07
C LEU A 242 -8.73 13.12 -27.31
N GLN A 243 -9.44 12.55 -26.33
CA GLN A 243 -9.87 11.16 -26.33
C GLN A 243 -11.39 11.07 -26.13
N GLY A 244 -12.10 10.58 -27.15
CA GLY A 244 -13.53 10.30 -27.13
C GLY A 244 -13.90 9.06 -26.31
N ARG A 245 -15.20 8.89 -26.04
CA ARG A 245 -15.70 7.81 -25.18
C ARG A 245 -15.62 6.40 -25.78
N TYR A 246 -15.53 6.31 -27.10
CA TYR A 246 -15.45 5.06 -27.85
C TYR A 246 -14.01 4.57 -28.02
N GLU A 247 -13.03 5.44 -27.82
CA GLU A 247 -11.63 5.09 -27.71
C GLU A 247 -11.22 5.01 -26.23
N ARG A 248 -9.97 4.62 -25.97
CA ARG A 248 -9.47 4.48 -24.60
C ARG A 248 -9.13 5.86 -24.03
N GLN A 249 -9.87 6.32 -23.02
CA GLN A 249 -9.58 7.57 -22.31
C GLN A 249 -8.61 7.31 -21.16
N ILE A 250 -7.53 8.09 -21.08
CA ILE A 250 -6.45 7.91 -20.10
C ILE A 250 -6.19 9.17 -19.30
N VAL A 251 -6.20 9.05 -17.98
CA VAL A 251 -5.78 10.10 -17.04
C VAL A 251 -4.72 9.54 -16.12
N THR A 252 -3.54 10.18 -16.07
CA THR A 252 -2.39 9.74 -15.24
C THR A 252 -2.07 8.24 -15.41
N GLY A 253 -2.14 7.73 -16.65
CA GLY A 253 -1.88 6.32 -16.97
C GLY A 253 -3.01 5.34 -16.64
N LEU A 254 -4.16 5.81 -16.14
CA LEU A 254 -5.33 4.98 -15.81
C LEU A 254 -6.46 5.18 -16.80
N VAL A 255 -7.18 4.10 -17.13
CA VAL A 255 -8.34 4.14 -18.02
C VAL A 255 -9.55 4.70 -17.26
N VAL A 256 -10.29 5.64 -17.85
CA VAL A 256 -11.38 6.36 -17.16
C VAL A 256 -12.76 6.26 -17.83
N ASN A 257 -12.90 5.55 -18.96
CA ASN A 257 -14.14 5.52 -19.74
C ASN A 257 -15.43 5.30 -18.91
N LYS A 258 -15.45 4.32 -18.00
CA LYS A 258 -16.63 3.99 -17.17
C LYS A 258 -16.37 4.11 -15.67
N LYS A 259 -15.21 3.62 -15.26
CA LYS A 259 -14.64 3.65 -13.91
C LYS A 259 -13.13 3.71 -14.06
N VAL A 260 -12.42 4.10 -13.01
CA VAL A 260 -10.96 4.02 -13.01
C VAL A 260 -10.55 2.56 -13.11
N ASN A 261 -9.64 2.28 -14.04
CA ASN A 261 -9.15 0.93 -14.30
C ASN A 261 -7.69 0.96 -14.75
N VAL A 262 -6.98 -0.14 -14.56
CA VAL A 262 -5.65 -0.34 -15.16
C VAL A 262 -5.81 -0.70 -16.64
N GLU A 263 -4.75 -0.49 -17.42
CA GLU A 263 -4.73 -0.92 -18.81
C GLU A 263 -4.82 -2.46 -18.92
N ARG A 264 -5.59 -2.96 -19.90
CA ARG A 264 -5.74 -4.41 -20.13
C ARG A 264 -4.40 -5.10 -20.41
N SER A 265 -3.45 -4.41 -21.05
CA SER A 265 -2.11 -4.94 -21.30
C SER A 265 -1.34 -5.16 -19.98
N TYR A 266 -1.51 -4.28 -18.99
CA TYR A 266 -0.91 -4.43 -17.66
C TYR A 266 -1.44 -5.68 -16.95
N ILE A 267 -2.76 -5.91 -16.97
CA ILE A 267 -3.40 -7.12 -16.42
C ILE A 267 -2.87 -8.37 -17.14
N ARG A 268 -2.83 -8.37 -18.47
CA ARG A 268 -2.35 -9.51 -19.27
C ARG A 268 -0.90 -9.85 -18.96
N LYS A 269 -0.02 -8.85 -18.86
CA LYS A 269 1.39 -9.04 -18.47
C LYS A 269 1.51 -9.64 -17.08
N THR A 270 0.76 -9.14 -16.09
CA THR A 270 0.74 -9.70 -14.73
C THR A 270 0.26 -11.16 -14.74
N SER A 271 -0.85 -11.44 -15.42
CA SER A 271 -1.40 -12.79 -15.53
C SER A 271 -0.44 -13.76 -16.23
N ALA A 272 0.30 -13.30 -17.24
CA ALA A 272 1.27 -14.11 -17.97
C ALA A 272 2.47 -14.51 -17.08
N MET A 273 2.93 -13.61 -16.21
CA MET A 273 3.99 -13.93 -15.23
C MET A 273 3.52 -14.96 -14.21
N ILE A 274 2.32 -14.80 -13.64
CA ILE A 274 1.72 -15.82 -12.76
C ILE A 274 1.60 -17.16 -13.50
N HIS A 275 1.11 -17.13 -14.74
CA HIS A 275 0.94 -18.34 -15.55
C HIS A 275 2.27 -19.06 -15.86
N ALA A 276 3.35 -18.31 -16.09
CA ALA A 276 4.67 -18.89 -16.29
C ALA A 276 5.12 -19.69 -15.05
N ILE A 277 4.86 -19.16 -13.84
CA ILE A 277 5.16 -19.88 -12.59
C ILE A 277 4.29 -21.14 -12.48
N GLU A 278 2.98 -21.02 -12.73
CA GLU A 278 2.03 -22.14 -12.64
C GLU A 278 2.38 -23.31 -13.59
N THR A 279 2.89 -23.02 -14.79
CA THR A 279 3.08 -24.02 -15.85
C THR A 279 4.50 -24.50 -16.04
N LYS A 280 5.50 -23.65 -15.74
CA LYS A 280 6.92 -23.92 -15.98
C LYS A 280 7.75 -23.86 -14.70
N GLY A 281 7.15 -23.52 -13.56
CA GLY A 281 7.83 -23.40 -12.28
C GLY A 281 8.51 -22.05 -12.07
N LEU A 282 8.91 -21.80 -10.82
CA LEU A 282 9.46 -20.51 -10.38
C LEU A 282 10.83 -20.20 -10.98
N GLY A 283 11.70 -21.21 -11.11
CA GLY A 283 13.05 -21.05 -11.70
C GLY A 283 12.99 -20.49 -13.13
N PHE A 284 12.25 -21.17 -14.01
CA PHE A 284 12.04 -20.73 -15.39
C PHE A 284 11.43 -19.32 -15.47
N ALA A 285 10.44 -19.02 -14.63
CA ALA A 285 9.79 -17.72 -14.62
C ALA A 285 10.76 -16.60 -14.21
N ARG A 286 11.64 -16.85 -13.23
CA ARG A 286 12.67 -15.91 -12.78
C ARG A 286 13.72 -15.65 -13.86
N GLU A 287 14.21 -16.69 -14.54
CA GLU A 287 15.16 -16.55 -15.66
C GLU A 287 14.56 -15.71 -16.80
N ARG A 288 13.34 -16.05 -17.22
CA ARG A 288 12.62 -15.30 -18.26
C ARG A 288 12.41 -13.84 -17.86
N PHE A 289 12.09 -13.58 -16.59
CA PHE A 289 11.92 -12.22 -16.09
C PHE A 289 13.25 -11.44 -16.11
N ALA A 290 14.35 -12.06 -15.67
CA ALA A 290 15.68 -11.47 -15.66
C ALA A 290 16.24 -11.20 -17.08
N ALA A 291 15.85 -11.99 -18.08
CA ALA A 291 16.24 -11.74 -19.47
C ALA A 291 15.63 -10.44 -20.05
N SER A 292 14.48 -10.01 -19.53
CA SER A 292 13.77 -8.80 -19.98
C SER A 292 13.88 -7.62 -19.01
N ASN A 293 14.43 -7.83 -17.82
CA ASN A 293 14.57 -6.83 -16.77
C ASN A 293 15.95 -7.01 -16.12
N PRO A 294 16.79 -5.97 -16.07
CA PRO A 294 18.08 -6.08 -15.40
C PRO A 294 17.91 -6.65 -13.98
N PRO A 295 18.63 -7.72 -13.62
CA PRO A 295 18.45 -8.40 -12.34
C PRO A 295 18.84 -7.52 -11.14
N VAL A 296 19.64 -6.48 -11.38
CA VAL A 296 20.09 -5.51 -10.39
C VAL A 296 19.75 -4.12 -10.92
N ASP A 297 19.08 -3.34 -10.09
CA ASP A 297 18.92 -1.91 -10.34
C ASP A 297 20.32 -1.26 -10.31
N PRO A 298 20.80 -0.69 -11.44
CA PRO A 298 22.17 -0.22 -11.56
C PRO A 298 22.49 0.98 -10.64
N ASP A 299 21.47 1.68 -10.14
CA ASP A 299 21.63 2.86 -9.30
C ASP A 299 21.61 2.52 -7.80
N THR A 300 20.86 1.49 -7.41
CA THR A 300 20.62 1.12 -6.00
C THR A 300 21.23 -0.21 -5.59
N GLY A 301 21.66 -1.05 -6.54
CA GLY A 301 22.16 -2.40 -6.28
C GLY A 301 21.08 -3.40 -5.84
N VAL A 302 19.80 -2.98 -5.82
CA VAL A 302 18.68 -3.82 -5.37
C VAL A 302 18.37 -4.88 -6.42
N GLN A 303 18.33 -6.14 -5.99
CA GLN A 303 17.95 -7.25 -6.86
C GLN A 303 16.45 -7.19 -7.18
N VAL A 304 16.10 -7.10 -8.46
CA VAL A 304 14.69 -7.10 -8.89
C VAL A 304 14.20 -8.55 -8.91
N VAL A 305 13.54 -8.96 -7.82
CA VAL A 305 12.99 -10.32 -7.69
C VAL A 305 11.57 -10.36 -8.25
N LEU A 306 11.31 -11.35 -9.12
CA LEU A 306 10.00 -11.57 -9.76
C LEU A 306 8.84 -11.56 -8.75
N ASP A 307 9.05 -12.18 -7.59
CA ASP A 307 8.06 -12.35 -6.53
C ASP A 307 7.58 -10.98 -6.00
N ALA A 308 8.52 -10.10 -5.65
CA ALA A 308 8.24 -8.73 -5.21
C ALA A 308 7.65 -7.89 -6.35
N HIS A 309 8.13 -8.09 -7.58
CA HIS A 309 7.59 -7.41 -8.76
C HIS A 309 6.11 -7.78 -8.97
N LEU A 310 5.76 -9.06 -8.93
CA LEU A 310 4.38 -9.54 -9.05
C LEU A 310 3.50 -9.02 -7.92
N HIS A 311 4.00 -9.06 -6.68
CA HIS A 311 3.28 -8.54 -5.51
C HIS A 311 2.95 -7.04 -5.68
N GLY A 312 3.94 -6.22 -6.03
CA GLY A 312 3.75 -4.78 -6.26
C GLY A 312 2.77 -4.50 -7.42
N ARG A 313 2.84 -5.27 -8.50
CA ARG A 313 1.87 -5.14 -9.61
C ARG A 313 0.45 -5.45 -9.18
N LEU A 314 0.26 -6.47 -8.35
CA LEU A 314 -1.06 -6.88 -7.88
C LEU A 314 -1.61 -5.91 -6.84
N LEU A 315 -0.78 -5.38 -5.95
CA LEU A 315 -1.15 -4.28 -5.05
C LEU A 315 -1.53 -3.01 -5.82
N PHE A 316 -0.84 -2.69 -6.91
CA PHE A 316 -1.23 -1.59 -7.78
C PHE A 316 -2.60 -1.83 -8.44
N ILE A 317 -2.86 -3.05 -8.91
CA ILE A 317 -4.19 -3.43 -9.41
C ILE A 317 -5.23 -3.28 -8.28
N LYS A 318 -4.97 -3.78 -7.06
CA LYS A 318 -5.84 -3.61 -5.88
C LYS A 318 -6.17 -2.13 -5.65
N GLN A 319 -5.16 -1.27 -5.63
CA GLN A 319 -5.31 0.16 -5.40
C GLN A 319 -6.24 0.82 -6.43
N VAL A 320 -6.12 0.42 -7.70
CA VAL A 320 -6.86 1.03 -8.81
C VAL A 320 -8.29 0.52 -8.93
N VAL A 321 -8.49 -0.80 -8.92
CA VAL A 321 -9.81 -1.41 -9.19
C VAL A 321 -10.57 -1.80 -7.93
N GLY A 322 -9.92 -1.74 -6.76
CA GLY A 322 -10.47 -2.17 -5.48
C GLY A 322 -10.27 -3.66 -5.21
N VAL A 323 -10.23 -4.00 -3.92
CA VAL A 323 -10.06 -5.37 -3.43
C VAL A 323 -11.21 -6.31 -3.84
N GLU A 324 -12.39 -5.75 -4.10
CA GLU A 324 -13.58 -6.51 -4.54
C GLU A 324 -13.64 -6.75 -6.06
N SER A 325 -12.69 -6.23 -6.83
CA SER A 325 -12.67 -6.44 -8.28
C SER A 325 -12.43 -7.91 -8.60
N GLU A 326 -13.32 -8.52 -9.37
CA GLU A 326 -13.18 -9.92 -9.82
C GLU A 326 -11.84 -10.18 -10.52
N VAL A 327 -11.36 -9.20 -11.32
CA VAL A 327 -10.06 -9.28 -12.01
C VAL A 327 -8.92 -9.35 -11.01
N TYR A 328 -8.94 -8.48 -9.99
CA TYR A 328 -7.93 -8.48 -8.94
C TYR A 328 -8.00 -9.79 -8.16
N ARG A 329 -9.17 -10.15 -7.64
CA ARG A 329 -9.39 -11.37 -6.85
C ARG A 329 -8.90 -12.61 -7.58
N ARG A 330 -9.22 -12.76 -8.86
CA ARG A 330 -8.78 -13.91 -9.68
C ARG A 330 -7.25 -14.01 -9.76
N LEU A 331 -6.56 -12.89 -9.97
CA LEU A 331 -5.09 -12.88 -10.03
C LEU A 331 -4.45 -13.03 -8.65
N ALA A 332 -5.00 -12.37 -7.63
CA ALA A 332 -4.52 -12.47 -6.26
C ALA A 332 -4.69 -13.89 -5.71
N MET A 333 -5.81 -14.57 -6.00
CA MET A 333 -6.01 -15.97 -5.64
C MET A 333 -4.95 -16.85 -6.28
N ARG A 334 -4.77 -16.77 -7.61
CA ARG A 334 -3.74 -17.52 -8.34
C ARG A 334 -2.34 -17.27 -7.77
N PHE A 335 -1.99 -16.01 -7.50
CA PHE A 335 -0.72 -15.63 -6.89
C PHE A 335 -0.55 -16.21 -5.47
N ASN A 336 -1.60 -16.17 -4.64
CA ASN A 336 -1.55 -16.69 -3.28
C ASN A 336 -1.38 -18.21 -3.22
N PHE A 337 -1.82 -18.94 -4.25
CA PHE A 337 -1.58 -20.37 -4.38
C PHE A 337 -0.14 -20.73 -4.79
N LEU A 338 0.65 -19.77 -5.26
CA LEU A 338 2.06 -19.99 -5.56
C LEU A 338 2.88 -20.07 -4.27
N ASP A 339 3.94 -20.87 -4.27
CA ASP A 339 4.87 -21.00 -3.14
C ASP A 339 5.87 -19.84 -3.11
N LEU A 340 5.35 -18.64 -2.83
CA LEU A 340 6.10 -17.39 -2.77
C LEU A 340 5.96 -16.77 -1.37
N ASN A 341 6.98 -15.99 -0.98
CA ASN A 341 7.06 -15.33 0.33
C ASN A 341 5.96 -14.28 0.54
N PHE A 342 5.45 -13.69 -0.53
CA PHE A 342 4.41 -12.66 -0.44
C PHE A 342 3.01 -13.25 -0.64
N LYS A 343 2.03 -12.68 0.09
CA LYS A 343 0.60 -12.93 -0.13
C LYS A 343 -0.15 -11.61 -0.30
N LEU A 344 -1.33 -11.73 -0.88
CA LEU A 344 -2.22 -10.61 -1.20
C LEU A 344 -3.53 -10.74 -0.45
N PRO A 345 -4.11 -9.62 -0.01
CA PRO A 345 -5.40 -9.61 0.64
C PRO A 345 -6.49 -9.96 -0.37
N LEU A 346 -7.37 -10.88 0.03
CA LEU A 346 -8.57 -11.25 -0.70
C LEU A 346 -9.74 -10.65 0.06
N GLY A 347 -10.37 -9.62 -0.49
CA GLY A 347 -11.52 -8.96 0.14
C GLY A 347 -12.69 -9.91 0.39
N VAL A 348 -13.75 -9.42 1.03
CA VAL A 348 -14.91 -10.22 1.40
C VAL A 348 -15.79 -10.43 0.17
N SER A 349 -15.85 -11.66 -0.35
CA SER A 349 -16.75 -11.96 -1.48
C SER A 349 -18.20 -11.77 -1.06
N LYS A 350 -18.87 -10.74 -1.59
CA LYS A 350 -20.34 -10.62 -1.50
C LYS A 350 -21.07 -11.66 -2.36
N ASN A 351 -20.36 -12.36 -3.25
CA ASN A 351 -20.94 -13.38 -4.13
C ASN A 351 -20.77 -14.79 -3.53
N ARG A 352 -21.91 -15.43 -3.24
CA ARG A 352 -22.10 -16.81 -2.74
C ARG A 352 -21.67 -17.94 -3.70
N ARG A 353 -20.88 -17.67 -4.74
CA ARG A 353 -20.39 -18.72 -5.65
C ARG A 353 -18.88 -18.78 -5.56
N GLY A 354 -18.40 -19.63 -4.66
CA GLY A 354 -17.00 -20.01 -4.56
C GLY A 354 -16.53 -20.52 -5.91
N VAL A 355 -15.58 -19.82 -6.51
CA VAL A 355 -14.79 -20.39 -7.61
C VAL A 355 -13.76 -21.29 -6.94
N GLU A 356 -14.13 -22.54 -6.71
CA GLU A 356 -13.17 -23.58 -6.34
C GLU A 356 -12.23 -23.82 -7.52
N PHE A 357 -10.97 -23.44 -7.37
CA PHE A 357 -9.91 -23.99 -8.20
C PHE A 357 -9.33 -25.21 -7.46
N ARG A 358 -9.65 -26.39 -7.97
CA ARG A 358 -9.01 -27.65 -7.54
C ARG A 358 -7.55 -27.69 -8.01
N ARG A 359 -6.70 -28.28 -7.16
CA ARG A 359 -5.29 -28.71 -7.33
C ARG A 359 -4.19 -27.92 -6.59
N SER A 360 -4.46 -27.39 -5.41
CA SER A 360 -3.41 -27.25 -4.37
C SER A 360 -4.04 -27.23 -2.98
N THR A 361 -3.32 -27.76 -1.99
CA THR A 361 -3.72 -27.68 -0.58
C THR A 361 -3.82 -26.20 -0.17
N PRO A 362 -4.95 -25.73 0.39
CA PRO A 362 -5.08 -24.39 0.96
C PRO A 362 -3.88 -23.97 1.82
N TRP A 363 -3.37 -22.76 1.62
CA TRP A 363 -2.13 -22.26 2.26
C TRP A 363 -2.14 -22.37 3.80
N TYR A 364 -3.32 -22.27 4.39
CA TYR A 364 -3.54 -22.33 5.82
C TYR A 364 -3.46 -23.76 6.37
N ASP A 365 -3.63 -24.80 5.54
CA ASP A 365 -3.53 -26.19 6.02
C ASP A 365 -2.10 -26.60 6.37
N LYS A 366 -1.10 -25.85 5.86
CA LYS A 366 0.28 -26.04 6.28
C LYS A 366 0.57 -25.39 7.65
N ARG A 367 -0.29 -24.48 8.11
CA ARG A 367 -0.06 -23.61 9.28
C ARG A 367 -1.05 -23.84 10.42
N CYS A 368 -2.25 -24.33 10.11
CA CYS A 368 -3.26 -24.76 11.07
C CYS A 368 -3.15 -26.27 11.24
N TRP A 369 -3.01 -26.68 12.49
CA TRP A 369 -2.74 -28.05 12.91
C TRP A 369 -3.87 -28.54 13.79
N ILE A 370 -4.10 -29.84 13.75
CA ILE A 370 -4.94 -30.50 14.74
C ILE A 370 -4.03 -30.87 15.90
N VAL A 371 -4.49 -30.62 17.12
CA VAL A 371 -3.88 -31.13 18.35
C VAL A 371 -4.85 -32.11 19.00
N GLU A 372 -4.34 -33.29 19.34
CA GLU A 372 -5.03 -34.32 20.10
C GLU A 372 -4.27 -34.57 21.40
N THR A 373 -5.03 -34.78 22.47
CA THR A 373 -4.52 -35.15 23.79
C THR A 373 -5.38 -36.28 24.34
N GLU A 374 -4.76 -37.15 25.11
CA GLU A 374 -5.41 -38.29 25.75
C GLU A 374 -4.93 -38.38 27.22
N LEU A 375 -5.87 -38.63 28.14
CA LEU A 375 -5.56 -38.94 29.53
C LEU A 375 -6.64 -39.86 30.09
N ASP A 376 -6.25 -41.03 30.63
CA ASP A 376 -7.17 -41.97 31.28
C ASP A 376 -8.43 -42.32 30.45
N LEU A 377 -8.28 -42.51 29.12
CA LEU A 377 -9.36 -42.75 28.13
C LEU A 377 -10.27 -41.54 27.83
N GLU A 378 -9.97 -40.36 28.36
CA GLU A 378 -10.59 -39.10 27.91
C GLU A 378 -9.80 -38.52 26.73
N PHE A 379 -10.51 -38.03 25.70
CA PHE A 379 -9.91 -37.50 24.47
C PHE A 379 -10.25 -36.00 24.31
N GLY A 380 -9.23 -35.20 24.07
CA GLY A 380 -9.32 -33.76 23.85
C GLY A 380 -8.78 -33.41 22.47
N GLN A 381 -9.56 -32.64 21.71
CA GLN A 381 -9.16 -32.18 20.38
C GLN A 381 -9.29 -30.66 20.27
N GLY A 382 -8.29 -30.04 19.66
CA GLY A 382 -8.30 -28.62 19.33
C GLY A 382 -7.61 -28.31 18.02
N SER A 383 -7.56 -27.02 17.72
CA SER A 383 -6.74 -26.45 16.67
C SER A 383 -5.48 -25.84 17.28
N ALA A 384 -4.38 -25.86 16.53
CA ALA A 384 -3.12 -25.29 16.95
C ALA A 384 -2.40 -24.64 15.76
N PHE A 385 -1.43 -23.78 16.02
CA PHE A 385 -0.63 -23.17 14.98
C PHE A 385 0.74 -22.71 15.49
N PHE A 386 1.70 -22.56 14.58
CA PHE A 386 3.04 -22.07 14.89
C PHE A 386 3.09 -20.54 14.92
N VAL A 387 3.78 -20.00 15.94
CA VAL A 387 4.11 -18.57 16.07
C VAL A 387 5.61 -18.30 15.99
N ALA A 388 6.43 -19.31 16.26
CA ALA A 388 7.88 -19.30 16.08
C ALA A 388 8.35 -20.72 15.74
N ASP A 389 9.64 -20.88 15.46
CA ASP A 389 10.19 -22.18 15.09
C ASP A 389 10.07 -23.12 16.30
N ASN A 390 9.44 -24.28 16.11
CA ASN A 390 9.08 -25.24 17.17
C ASN A 390 8.16 -24.73 18.29
N VAL A 391 7.53 -23.57 18.14
CA VAL A 391 6.60 -23.03 19.16
C VAL A 391 5.18 -23.05 18.60
N LEU A 392 4.38 -24.00 19.08
CA LEU A 392 2.94 -24.10 18.83
C LEU A 392 2.14 -23.40 19.91
N VAL A 393 0.98 -22.87 19.51
CA VAL A 393 -0.02 -22.29 20.39
C VAL A 393 -1.33 -23.05 20.21
N THR A 394 -1.99 -23.35 21.32
CA THR A 394 -3.38 -23.83 21.38
C THR A 394 -4.05 -23.35 22.68
N CYS A 395 -5.32 -23.69 22.88
CA CYS A 395 -6.01 -23.36 24.13
C CYS A 395 -5.57 -24.28 25.28
N SER A 396 -5.53 -23.72 26.49
CA SER A 396 -5.10 -24.48 27.67
C SER A 396 -6.04 -25.60 28.05
N HIS A 397 -7.35 -25.42 27.86
CA HIS A 397 -8.34 -26.46 28.18
C HIS A 397 -8.27 -27.66 27.25
N VAL A 398 -7.58 -27.58 26.10
CA VAL A 398 -7.45 -28.70 25.16
C VAL A 398 -6.72 -29.88 25.82
N SER A 399 -5.81 -29.60 26.77
CA SER A 399 -5.03 -30.62 27.50
C SER A 399 -5.52 -30.84 28.94
N GLU A 400 -6.73 -30.41 29.28
CA GLU A 400 -7.29 -30.51 30.64
C GLU A 400 -8.61 -31.29 30.67
N PHE A 401 -8.66 -32.29 31.54
CA PHE A 401 -9.70 -33.30 31.63
C PHE A 401 -10.17 -33.39 33.08
N THR A 402 -11.40 -32.95 33.37
CA THR A 402 -11.99 -33.03 34.72
C THR A 402 -11.07 -32.56 35.88
N GLY A 403 -10.25 -31.52 35.62
CA GLY A 403 -9.30 -30.94 36.58
C GLY A 403 -7.91 -31.59 36.61
N ARG A 404 -7.69 -32.65 35.83
CA ARG A 404 -6.39 -33.27 35.55
C ARG A 404 -5.78 -32.74 34.26
N PHE A 405 -4.47 -32.80 34.14
CA PHE A 405 -3.72 -32.23 33.02
C PHE A 405 -2.75 -33.25 32.45
N THR A 406 -2.63 -33.28 31.13
CA THR A 406 -1.56 -34.00 30.42
C THR A 406 -0.64 -33.00 29.74
N SER A 407 0.67 -33.21 29.85
CA SER A 407 1.67 -32.46 29.08
C SER A 407 1.91 -33.07 27.71
N GLU A 408 1.39 -34.26 27.45
CA GLU A 408 1.62 -34.99 26.21
C GLU A 408 0.50 -34.72 25.20
N SER A 409 0.89 -34.50 23.95
CA SER A 409 -0.05 -34.28 22.85
C SER A 409 0.53 -34.78 21.53
N GLU A 410 -0.36 -35.10 20.60
CA GLU A 410 -0.01 -35.36 19.20
C GLU A 410 -0.53 -34.23 18.33
N VAL A 411 0.29 -33.77 17.38
CA VAL A 411 -0.10 -32.76 16.39
C VAL A 411 0.08 -33.28 14.97
N TYR A 412 -0.88 -32.96 14.10
CA TYR A 412 -0.84 -33.38 12.70
C TYR A 412 -1.67 -32.47 11.79
N ARG A 413 -1.46 -32.60 10.48
CA ARG A 413 -2.23 -31.87 9.47
C ARG A 413 -3.41 -32.71 8.98
N ALA A 414 -4.55 -32.09 8.72
CA ALA A 414 -5.74 -32.79 8.22
C ALA A 414 -5.51 -33.54 6.90
N ASN A 415 -4.66 -33.03 6.02
CA ASN A 415 -4.28 -33.68 4.77
C ASN A 415 -3.19 -34.75 4.92
N ALA A 416 -2.64 -34.95 6.12
CA ALA A 416 -1.54 -35.87 6.40
C ALA A 416 -1.71 -36.58 7.76
N ARG A 417 -2.93 -37.08 8.05
CA ARG A 417 -3.26 -37.74 9.33
C ARG A 417 -2.36 -38.91 9.70
N GLY A 418 -1.78 -39.59 8.71
CA GLY A 418 -0.83 -40.68 8.94
C GLY A 418 0.56 -40.23 9.43
N LYS A 419 0.84 -38.91 9.49
CA LYS A 419 2.09 -38.35 9.96
C LYS A 419 1.84 -37.44 11.16
N LYS A 420 1.80 -38.05 12.34
CA LYS A 420 1.67 -37.38 13.64
C LYS A 420 3.04 -37.04 14.22
N TYR A 421 3.09 -35.98 15.01
CA TYR A 421 4.28 -35.54 15.72
C TYR A 421 3.96 -35.35 17.20
N ASN A 422 4.83 -35.85 18.07
CA ASN A 422 4.68 -35.65 19.51
C ASN A 422 5.07 -34.21 19.88
N ALA A 423 4.20 -33.55 20.63
CA ALA A 423 4.42 -32.20 21.14
C ALA A 423 4.13 -32.16 22.65
N GLY A 424 5.09 -31.64 23.43
CA GLY A 424 4.95 -31.44 24.86
C GLY A 424 4.45 -30.03 25.18
N VAL A 425 3.52 -29.90 26.13
CA VAL A 425 3.14 -28.60 26.71
C VAL A 425 4.27 -28.11 27.60
N VAL A 426 4.96 -27.05 27.17
CA VAL A 426 6.15 -26.49 27.86
C VAL A 426 5.84 -25.27 28.71
N TYR A 427 4.70 -24.63 28.46
CA TYR A 427 4.22 -23.50 29.26
C TYR A 427 2.70 -23.41 29.17
N ARG A 428 2.07 -23.04 30.29
CA ARG A 428 0.60 -23.02 30.42
C ARG A 428 0.16 -21.80 31.22
N ASP A 429 -0.66 -20.95 30.61
CA ASP A 429 -1.37 -19.87 31.29
C ASP A 429 -2.86 -20.23 31.39
N LYS A 430 -3.26 -20.72 32.58
CA LYS A 430 -4.65 -21.09 32.85
C LYS A 430 -5.59 -19.87 32.84
N ALA A 431 -5.11 -18.69 33.24
CA ALA A 431 -5.95 -17.50 33.34
C ALA A 431 -6.35 -17.01 31.94
N ARG A 432 -5.43 -17.05 30.98
CA ARG A 432 -5.65 -16.65 29.58
C ARG A 432 -6.19 -17.77 28.68
N ASP A 433 -6.26 -19.00 29.18
CA ASP A 433 -6.61 -20.19 28.42
C ASP A 433 -5.69 -20.44 27.21
N ILE A 434 -4.38 -20.26 27.39
CA ILE A 434 -3.36 -20.46 26.36
C ILE A 434 -2.29 -21.46 26.84
N SER A 435 -1.96 -22.43 25.99
CA SER A 435 -0.83 -23.34 26.16
C SER A 435 0.18 -23.16 25.02
N ILE A 436 1.46 -23.22 25.38
CA ILE A 436 2.58 -23.28 24.44
C ILE A 436 3.11 -24.71 24.40
N LEU A 437 3.19 -25.25 23.19
CA LEU A 437 3.68 -26.59 22.92
C LEU A 437 5.00 -26.52 22.14
N LYS A 438 5.89 -27.48 22.40
CA LYS A 438 7.08 -27.73 21.61
C LYS A 438 7.05 -29.12 21.01
N LEU A 439 7.51 -29.27 19.77
CA LEU A 439 7.77 -30.58 19.21
C LEU A 439 8.92 -31.27 19.94
N ASN A 440 8.82 -32.58 20.13
CA ASN A 440 9.90 -33.36 20.74
C ASN A 440 11.13 -33.45 19.83
N ASP A 441 10.93 -33.39 18.50
CA ASP A 441 12.00 -33.30 17.52
C ASP A 441 12.22 -31.85 17.09
N GLU A 442 13.23 -31.21 17.70
CA GLU A 442 13.58 -29.81 17.44
C GLU A 442 14.22 -29.58 16.06
N SER A 443 14.57 -30.63 15.31
CA SER A 443 15.15 -30.48 13.95
C SER A 443 14.10 -30.14 12.89
N LEU A 444 12.81 -30.33 13.19
CA LEU A 444 11.71 -30.06 12.29
C LEU A 444 11.38 -28.56 12.26
N VAL A 445 11.12 -28.01 11.08
CA VAL A 445 10.71 -26.61 10.92
C VAL A 445 9.46 -26.56 10.07
N PHE A 446 8.44 -25.86 10.56
CA PHE A 446 7.14 -25.73 9.91
C PHE A 446 6.75 -24.27 9.70
N GLU A 447 5.83 -24.04 8.78
CA GLU A 447 5.35 -22.70 8.47
C GLU A 447 4.55 -22.09 9.63
N LYS A 448 4.80 -20.80 9.91
CA LYS A 448 4.15 -20.01 10.98
C LYS A 448 3.23 -18.92 10.44
N PHE A 449 2.37 -18.39 11.33
CA PHE A 449 1.64 -17.16 11.08
C PHE A 449 2.45 -15.94 11.50
N GLU A 450 2.35 -14.85 10.73
CA GLU A 450 2.86 -13.54 11.14
C GLU A 450 1.89 -12.90 12.12
N ILE A 451 2.42 -12.33 13.21
CA ILE A 451 1.62 -11.66 14.23
C ILE A 451 1.30 -10.23 13.75
N SER A 452 0.03 -9.85 13.79
CA SER A 452 -0.39 -8.51 13.37
C SER A 452 0.12 -7.45 14.35
N THR A 453 0.56 -6.30 13.81
CA THR A 453 0.93 -5.11 14.60
C THR A 453 -0.28 -4.26 14.96
N ARG A 454 -1.44 -4.52 14.34
CA ARG A 454 -2.71 -3.84 14.61
C ARG A 454 -3.63 -4.77 15.39
N LEU A 455 -4.19 -4.27 16.49
CA LEU A 455 -5.27 -4.97 17.18
C LEU A 455 -6.57 -4.87 16.38
N ALA A 456 -7.35 -5.94 16.38
CA ALA A 456 -8.67 -5.95 15.76
C ALA A 456 -9.59 -4.89 16.40
N ASP A 457 -10.62 -4.46 15.68
CA ASP A 457 -11.64 -3.53 16.13
C ASP A 457 -13.07 -3.94 15.83
N VAL A 458 -14.04 -3.38 16.57
CA VAL A 458 -15.47 -3.62 16.33
C VAL A 458 -15.80 -3.23 14.88
N GLY A 459 -16.44 -4.14 14.16
CA GLY A 459 -16.73 -4.00 12.73
C GLY A 459 -15.64 -4.55 11.81
N ASP A 460 -14.46 -4.92 12.32
CA ASP A 460 -13.46 -5.62 11.50
C ASP A 460 -14.00 -6.98 11.04
N VAL A 461 -13.68 -7.33 9.81
CA VAL A 461 -14.02 -8.62 9.22
C VAL A 461 -12.78 -9.52 9.28
N LEU A 462 -12.89 -10.63 10.01
CA LEU A 462 -11.79 -11.54 10.32
C LEU A 462 -12.04 -12.92 9.69
N SER A 463 -10.99 -13.72 9.63
CA SER A 463 -11.05 -15.13 9.26
C SER A 463 -10.65 -16.01 10.43
N VAL A 464 -11.55 -16.89 10.85
CA VAL A 464 -11.28 -17.94 11.85
C VAL A 464 -10.90 -19.21 11.10
N LEU A 465 -9.82 -19.84 11.54
CA LEU A 465 -9.39 -21.16 11.06
C LEU A 465 -9.46 -22.17 12.18
N GLY A 466 -9.91 -23.39 11.88
CA GLY A 466 -9.90 -24.48 12.84
C GLY A 466 -10.51 -25.76 12.28
N PHE A 467 -10.73 -26.74 13.14
CA PHE A 467 -11.27 -28.05 12.78
C PHE A 467 -12.57 -28.33 13.54
N PRO A 468 -13.67 -27.64 13.21
CA PRO A 468 -14.94 -27.83 13.90
C PRO A 468 -15.51 -29.21 13.56
N ASN A 469 -15.79 -30.04 14.58
CA ASN A 469 -16.35 -31.39 14.43
C ASN A 469 -15.60 -32.28 13.42
N ASP A 470 -14.31 -32.53 13.64
CA ASP A 470 -13.50 -33.41 12.79
C ASP A 470 -13.89 -34.90 12.91
N LYS A 471 -15.09 -35.22 12.44
CA LYS A 471 -15.53 -36.60 12.21
C LYS A 471 -14.88 -37.07 10.91
N LEU A 472 -13.77 -37.82 11.03
CA LEU A 472 -13.19 -38.72 10.02
C LEU A 472 -13.50 -38.34 8.56
N GLY A 473 -12.80 -37.34 8.00
CA GLY A 473 -12.90 -37.04 6.56
C GLY A 473 -12.45 -35.65 6.09
N ALA A 474 -12.23 -34.69 6.99
CA ALA A 474 -11.77 -33.35 6.60
C ALA A 474 -10.34 -33.42 6.03
N GLN A 475 -10.14 -32.89 4.81
CA GLN A 475 -8.81 -32.77 4.19
C GLN A 475 -8.17 -31.38 4.42
N HIS A 476 -8.94 -30.42 4.93
CA HIS A 476 -8.56 -29.00 5.03
C HIS A 476 -9.09 -28.40 6.33
N ALA A 477 -8.43 -27.36 6.84
CA ALA A 477 -8.96 -26.57 7.95
C ALA A 477 -10.22 -25.82 7.50
N GLY A 478 -11.24 -25.80 8.36
CA GLY A 478 -12.42 -24.97 8.16
C GLY A 478 -12.03 -23.50 8.24
N ARG A 479 -12.44 -22.71 7.25
CA ARG A 479 -12.29 -21.25 7.26
C ARG A 479 -13.66 -20.57 7.35
N GLN A 480 -13.88 -19.82 8.42
CA GLN A 480 -15.12 -19.07 8.63
C GLN A 480 -14.81 -17.58 8.69
N THR A 481 -15.48 -16.79 7.85
CA THR A 481 -15.41 -15.33 7.93
C THR A 481 -16.36 -14.83 9.00
N VAL A 482 -15.89 -13.98 9.90
CA VAL A 482 -16.66 -13.43 11.02
C VAL A 482 -16.48 -11.91 11.12
N VAL A 483 -17.37 -11.22 11.81
CA VAL A 483 -17.30 -9.79 12.08
C VAL A 483 -17.24 -9.58 13.59
N VAL A 484 -16.30 -8.75 14.05
CA VAL A 484 -16.19 -8.38 15.47
C VAL A 484 -17.40 -7.55 15.86
N ARG A 485 -18.16 -8.02 16.85
CA ARG A 485 -19.37 -7.35 17.37
C ARG A 485 -19.09 -6.53 18.61
N ASN A 486 -18.23 -7.05 19.48
CA ASN A 486 -17.99 -6.46 20.79
C ASN A 486 -16.57 -6.78 21.27
N LYS A 487 -16.09 -5.96 22.20
CA LYS A 487 -14.83 -6.13 22.92
C LYS A 487 -15.11 -6.02 24.41
N PHE A 488 -14.58 -6.93 25.20
CA PHE A 488 -14.77 -6.90 26.64
C PHE A 488 -13.60 -7.57 27.35
N SER A 489 -13.40 -7.21 28.61
CA SER A 489 -12.47 -7.89 29.49
C SER A 489 -13.23 -8.76 30.47
N MET A 490 -12.76 -10.00 30.67
CA MET A 490 -13.30 -10.93 31.66
C MET A 490 -12.13 -11.48 32.46
N SER A 491 -12.19 -11.32 33.79
CA SER A 491 -11.09 -11.72 34.70
C SER A 491 -9.72 -11.16 34.30
N GLY A 492 -9.69 -9.96 33.72
CA GLY A 492 -8.46 -9.28 33.28
C GLY A 492 -7.94 -9.66 31.89
N VAL A 493 -8.61 -10.59 31.19
CA VAL A 493 -8.22 -11.04 29.84
C VAL A 493 -9.11 -10.40 28.79
N GLN A 494 -8.52 -9.89 27.71
CA GLN A 494 -9.25 -9.26 26.60
C GLN A 494 -9.84 -10.28 25.62
N TYR A 495 -11.17 -10.28 25.50
CA TYR A 495 -11.97 -11.10 24.59
C TYR A 495 -12.73 -10.27 23.57
N PHE A 496 -12.89 -10.86 22.40
CA PHE A 496 -13.55 -10.25 21.26
C PHE A 496 -14.68 -11.17 20.81
N GLU A 497 -15.90 -10.65 20.79
CA GLU A 497 -17.08 -11.38 20.36
C GLU A 497 -17.28 -11.24 18.85
N VAL A 498 -17.72 -12.32 18.23
CA VAL A 498 -17.97 -12.37 16.78
C VAL A 498 -19.42 -12.70 16.45
N ASP A 499 -19.83 -12.31 15.24
CA ASP A 499 -21.22 -12.41 14.76
C ASP A 499 -21.69 -13.82 14.38
N LYS A 500 -20.80 -14.82 14.41
CA LYS A 500 -21.10 -16.19 14.00
C LYS A 500 -20.67 -17.17 15.07
N GLU A 501 -21.38 -18.28 15.10
CA GLU A 501 -21.11 -19.37 16.02
C GLU A 501 -19.79 -20.08 15.69
N LEU A 502 -18.96 -20.26 16.72
CA LEU A 502 -17.73 -21.02 16.73
C LEU A 502 -17.95 -22.33 17.50
N TYR A 503 -17.74 -23.46 16.81
CA TYR A 503 -17.97 -24.80 17.35
C TYR A 503 -16.75 -25.40 18.04
N ALA A 504 -16.98 -26.40 18.89
CA ALA A 504 -15.94 -27.27 19.43
C ALA A 504 -15.01 -27.81 18.32
N GLY A 505 -13.70 -27.81 18.60
CA GLY A 505 -12.63 -28.10 17.61
C GLY A 505 -12.03 -26.86 16.94
N ASN A 506 -12.70 -25.70 16.97
CA ASN A 506 -12.05 -24.42 16.61
C ASN A 506 -11.15 -23.88 17.73
N SER A 507 -11.35 -24.30 18.98
CA SER A 507 -10.57 -23.86 20.14
C SER A 507 -9.07 -23.96 19.88
N GLY A 508 -8.33 -22.89 20.17
CA GLY A 508 -6.89 -22.80 19.89
C GLY A 508 -6.54 -22.45 18.44
N GLY A 509 -7.53 -22.33 17.55
CA GLY A 509 -7.35 -21.97 16.16
C GLY A 509 -6.98 -20.49 15.97
N PRO A 510 -6.28 -20.13 14.89
CA PRO A 510 -5.86 -18.76 14.64
C PRO A 510 -7.01 -17.91 14.07
N VAL A 511 -7.11 -16.67 14.55
CA VAL A 511 -7.97 -15.62 14.01
C VAL A 511 -7.11 -14.63 13.23
N LEU A 512 -7.48 -14.35 11.99
CA LEU A 512 -6.66 -13.59 11.04
C LEU A 512 -7.35 -12.32 10.52
N ASP A 513 -6.56 -11.27 10.29
CA ASP A 513 -7.00 -10.05 9.60
C ASP A 513 -7.10 -10.20 8.07
N GLU A 514 -7.39 -9.10 7.37
CA GLU A 514 -7.53 -9.08 5.90
C GLU A 514 -6.22 -9.36 5.15
N ASP A 515 -5.08 -9.16 5.80
CA ASP A 515 -3.74 -9.43 5.27
C ASP A 515 -3.25 -10.85 5.66
N ASN A 516 -4.07 -11.60 6.40
CA ASN A 516 -3.81 -12.93 6.96
C ASN A 516 -2.79 -12.97 8.10
N ASN A 517 -2.60 -11.84 8.81
CA ASN A 517 -1.82 -11.81 10.03
C ASN A 517 -2.68 -12.23 11.22
N LEU A 518 -2.06 -12.88 12.20
CA LEU A 518 -2.70 -13.33 13.43
C LEU A 518 -3.12 -12.14 14.29
N VAL A 519 -4.41 -12.09 14.61
CA VAL A 519 -5.04 -11.09 15.50
C VAL A 519 -5.68 -11.69 16.75
N GLY A 520 -5.70 -13.02 16.87
CA GLY A 520 -6.14 -13.68 18.10
C GLY A 520 -6.16 -15.20 18.02
N VAL A 521 -6.58 -15.81 19.12
CA VAL A 521 -6.73 -17.26 19.30
C VAL A 521 -8.18 -17.56 19.64
N VAL A 522 -8.84 -18.44 18.90
CA VAL A 522 -10.22 -18.84 19.19
C VAL A 522 -10.31 -19.43 20.59
N ALA A 523 -11.18 -18.86 21.43
CA ALA A 523 -11.44 -19.36 22.77
C ALA A 523 -12.34 -20.61 22.71
N LYS A 524 -12.63 -21.22 23.87
CA LYS A 524 -13.52 -22.38 23.95
C LYS A 524 -14.82 -22.18 23.15
N GLY A 525 -15.03 -23.05 22.15
CA GLY A 525 -16.24 -23.11 21.33
C GLY A 525 -17.41 -23.82 22.05
N ASN A 526 -18.60 -23.78 21.46
CA ASN A 526 -19.83 -24.34 22.03
C ASN A 526 -19.78 -25.89 22.11
N ASP A 527 -20.04 -26.47 23.30
CA ASP A 527 -20.06 -27.93 23.58
C ASP A 527 -21.46 -28.56 23.41
N GLY A 528 -22.39 -27.89 22.72
CA GLY A 528 -23.75 -28.39 22.46
C GLY A 528 -24.82 -27.93 23.45
N HIS A 529 -24.45 -27.08 24.42
CA HIS A 529 -25.36 -26.32 25.26
C HIS A 529 -25.12 -24.84 25.03
N TYR A 530 -26.17 -24.09 24.65
CA TYR A 530 -26.09 -22.66 24.37
C TYR A 530 -25.50 -21.91 25.58
N CYS A 531 -24.22 -21.57 25.50
CA CYS A 531 -23.57 -20.64 26.41
C CYS A 531 -23.12 -19.42 25.59
N ASP A 532 -23.45 -18.25 26.10
CA ASP A 532 -23.42 -17.01 25.36
C ASP A 532 -22.01 -16.64 24.87
N HIS A 533 -21.93 -16.31 23.58
CA HIS A 533 -20.86 -15.58 22.88
C HIS A 533 -19.68 -16.40 22.33
N SER A 534 -19.74 -16.64 21.02
CA SER A 534 -18.58 -17.04 20.21
C SER A 534 -17.52 -15.93 20.22
N ARG A 535 -16.33 -16.27 20.72
CA ARG A 535 -15.30 -15.28 21.05
C ARG A 535 -13.89 -15.79 20.78
N PHE A 536 -12.95 -14.85 20.72
CA PHE A 536 -11.53 -15.14 20.64
C PHE A 536 -10.73 -14.28 21.63
N ILE A 537 -9.59 -14.81 22.07
CA ILE A 537 -8.60 -14.14 22.92
C ILE A 537 -7.78 -13.21 22.03
N CYS A 538 -7.65 -11.95 22.41
CA CYS A 538 -6.91 -10.95 21.62
C CYS A 538 -5.42 -11.31 21.49
N VAL A 539 -4.80 -10.97 20.36
CA VAL A 539 -3.36 -11.20 20.14
C VAL A 539 -2.47 -10.51 21.18
N SER A 540 -2.93 -9.42 21.81
CA SER A 540 -2.21 -8.77 22.90
C SER A 540 -2.00 -9.71 24.09
N GLU A 541 -2.99 -10.56 24.40
CA GLU A 541 -2.88 -11.53 25.49
C GLU A 541 -1.91 -12.65 25.13
N LEU A 542 -1.94 -13.12 23.88
CA LEU A 542 -0.98 -14.10 23.39
C LEU A 542 0.47 -13.58 23.49
N LEU A 543 0.69 -12.31 23.17
CA LEU A 543 2.02 -11.70 23.27
C LEU A 543 2.53 -11.68 24.73
N VAL A 544 1.66 -11.42 25.70
CA VAL A 544 2.00 -11.51 27.13
C VAL A 544 2.44 -12.93 27.49
N VAL A 545 1.66 -13.95 27.11
CA VAL A 545 2.00 -15.36 27.37
C VAL A 545 3.34 -15.75 26.75
N LEU A 546 3.61 -15.30 25.52
CA LEU A 546 4.88 -15.56 24.84
C LEU A 546 6.07 -14.86 25.51
N GLU A 547 5.87 -13.67 26.09
CA GLU A 547 6.91 -12.96 26.83
C GLU A 547 7.21 -13.64 28.17
N ASP A 548 6.17 -14.06 28.90
CA ASP A 548 6.31 -14.76 30.18
C ASP A 548 7.00 -16.12 30.00
N TYR A 549 6.65 -16.85 28.92
CA TYR A 549 7.36 -18.07 28.53
C TYR A 549 8.86 -17.83 28.28
N LYS A 550 9.22 -16.76 27.55
CA LYS A 550 10.63 -16.43 27.32
C LYS A 550 11.37 -16.14 28.62
N LYS A 551 10.73 -15.43 29.56
CA LYS A 551 11.29 -15.17 30.90
C LYS A 551 11.49 -16.46 31.69
N ALA A 552 10.51 -17.37 31.66
CA ALA A 552 10.59 -18.66 32.34
C ALA A 552 11.76 -19.52 31.84
N ILE A 553 12.00 -19.57 30.52
CA ILE A 553 13.13 -20.32 29.95
C ILE A 553 14.48 -19.70 30.37
N LEU A 554 14.58 -18.37 30.37
CA LEU A 554 15.82 -17.67 30.72
C LEU A 554 16.19 -17.85 32.20
N GLN A 555 15.20 -17.99 33.09
CA GLN A 555 15.44 -18.26 34.51
C GLN A 555 15.89 -19.70 34.80
N VAL A 556 15.60 -20.65 33.92
CA VAL A 556 16.05 -22.06 34.04
C VAL A 556 17.47 -22.26 33.48
N SER A 557 18.02 -21.24 32.79
CA SER A 557 19.33 -21.28 32.13
C SER A 557 20.47 -20.63 32.95
N VAL A 558 20.23 -20.32 34.24
CA VAL A 558 21.18 -19.68 35.17
C VAL A 558 21.52 -20.62 36.32
#